data_AF-A0AAV7AWE1-F1
#
_entry.id   AF-A0AAV7AWE1-F1
#
_cell.length_a   1.000
_cell.length_b   1.000
_cell.length_c   1.000
_cell.angle_alpha   90.00
_cell.angle_beta   90.00
_cell.angle_gamma   90.00
#
_symmetry.space_group_name_H-M   'P 1'
#
loop_
_entity.id
_entity.type
_entity.pdbx_description
1 polymer ?
#
loop_
_entity_poly.entity_id
_entity_poly.type
_entity_poly.pdbx_seq_one_letter_code
_entity_poly.pdbx_strand_id
1 'polypeptide(L)'
;MAVSCCGRLLRSVRGAAAVSLLRPLPRCLSSQSSSLQPSYVPKTSLSEPPWPEIKLPDPIVETEEHKELVQKVNSLIAAGQHGRLFAVVHFASKQWKVTNEDLVLINGIVDAECGDRIRLEKERLGASRSDCD
;
A
#
# COMPACT_ATOMS: atom_id res chain seq x y z
N MET A 1 32.47 18.02 -65.14
CA MET A 1 33.12 19.27 -65.61
C MET A 1 34.56 19.29 -65.10
N ALA A 2 35.49 19.95 -65.80
CA ALA A 2 36.92 19.75 -65.62
C ALA A 2 37.71 21.03 -65.33
N VAL A 3 38.69 20.93 -64.43
CA VAL A 3 39.95 21.71 -64.32
C VAL A 3 40.87 20.85 -63.43
N SER A 4 42.11 20.44 -63.75
CA SER A 4 43.20 20.92 -64.62
C SER A 4 44.11 22.01 -64.04
N CYS A 5 45.40 21.95 -64.41
CA CYS A 5 46.57 22.71 -63.93
C CYS A 5 47.05 22.33 -62.50
N CYS A 6 48.18 21.66 -62.22
CA CYS A 6 49.56 21.58 -62.79
C CYS A 6 50.56 22.56 -62.14
N GLY A 7 51.61 22.04 -61.51
CA GLY A 7 52.70 22.84 -60.90
C GLY A 7 53.82 21.97 -60.32
N ARG A 8 55.08 22.44 -60.45
CA ARG A 8 56.32 21.72 -60.09
C ARG A 8 57.30 22.74 -59.44
N LEU A 9 58.41 22.39 -58.78
CA LEU A 9 59.13 21.13 -58.54
C LEU A 9 60.14 21.40 -57.38
N LEU A 10 60.48 20.43 -56.49
CA LEU A 10 61.87 20.06 -56.08
C LEU A 10 62.10 19.60 -54.61
N ARG A 11 63.14 18.75 -54.51
CA ARG A 11 64.12 18.55 -53.41
C ARG A 11 63.70 17.87 -52.10
N SER A 12 64.22 16.65 -51.96
CA SER A 12 64.52 15.97 -50.70
C SER A 12 65.58 16.73 -49.88
N VAL A 13 65.40 16.76 -48.56
CA VAL A 13 66.50 16.78 -47.58
C VAL A 13 66.21 15.69 -46.53
N ARG A 14 67.27 14.96 -46.11
CA ARG A 14 67.18 13.83 -45.18
C ARG A 14 67.10 14.30 -43.73
N GLY A 15 66.25 13.63 -42.95
CA GLY A 15 66.59 13.11 -41.62
C GLY A 15 66.57 14.04 -40.42
N ALA A 16 65.68 13.75 -39.46
CA ALA A 16 65.96 13.78 -38.03
C ALA A 16 64.93 12.88 -37.32
N ALA A 17 65.35 12.08 -36.34
CA ALA A 17 64.44 11.21 -35.60
C ALA A 17 63.62 12.04 -34.59
N ALA A 18 62.29 12.04 -34.74
CA ALA A 18 61.38 12.60 -33.76
C ALA A 18 60.84 11.47 -32.87
N VAL A 19 61.18 11.50 -31.58
CA VAL A 19 60.70 10.54 -30.58
C VAL A 19 59.18 10.63 -30.50
N SER A 20 58.49 9.54 -30.80
CA SER A 20 57.03 9.47 -30.70
C SER A 20 56.61 9.49 -29.24
N LEU A 21 56.16 10.65 -28.76
CA LEU A 21 55.49 10.76 -27.48
C LEU A 21 54.19 9.95 -27.54
N LEU A 22 54.17 8.81 -26.85
CA LEU A 22 52.97 8.00 -26.64
C LEU A 22 51.91 8.89 -25.98
N ARG A 23 50.93 9.34 -26.76
CA ARG A 23 49.74 10.01 -26.21
C ARG A 23 49.05 9.03 -25.29
N PRO A 24 48.83 9.35 -23.99
CA PRO A 24 47.98 8.53 -23.17
C PRO A 24 46.59 8.52 -23.81
N LEU A 25 46.05 7.32 -24.02
CA LEU A 25 44.67 7.14 -24.45
C LEU A 25 43.77 7.91 -23.46
N PRO A 26 42.77 8.70 -23.92
CA PRO A 26 41.85 9.32 -23.00
C PRO A 26 41.19 8.20 -22.19
N ARG A 27 41.50 8.13 -20.89
CA ARG A 27 40.68 7.38 -19.94
C ARG A 27 39.36 8.11 -19.84
N CYS A 28 38.46 7.81 -20.78
CA CYS A 28 37.05 7.98 -20.57
C CYS A 28 36.66 7.07 -19.39
N LEU A 29 36.82 7.58 -18.16
CA LEU A 29 35.88 7.20 -17.12
C LEU A 29 34.54 7.69 -17.64
N SER A 30 33.84 6.79 -18.32
CA SER A 30 32.42 6.93 -18.56
C SER A 30 31.80 7.17 -17.19
N SER A 31 31.42 8.42 -16.93
CA SER A 31 30.45 8.71 -15.88
C SER A 31 29.16 8.04 -16.34
N GLN A 32 29.04 6.75 -16.01
CA GLN A 32 27.77 6.07 -15.98
C GLN A 32 27.02 6.74 -14.84
N SER A 33 26.43 7.89 -15.16
CA SER A 33 25.39 8.52 -14.37
C SER A 33 24.21 7.58 -14.45
N SER A 34 24.26 6.51 -13.65
CA SER A 34 23.10 5.71 -13.34
C SER A 34 22.10 6.69 -12.74
N SER A 35 21.01 6.93 -13.47
CA SER A 35 19.91 7.81 -13.11
C SER A 35 19.11 7.20 -11.96
N LEU A 36 19.78 7.03 -10.82
CA LEU A 36 19.17 6.62 -9.57
C LEU A 36 18.18 7.71 -9.18
N GLN A 37 16.91 7.31 -9.08
CA GLN A 37 15.85 8.18 -8.60
C GLN A 37 16.21 8.67 -7.19
N PRO A 38 15.85 9.91 -6.79
CA PRO A 38 16.24 10.49 -5.50
C PRO A 38 15.86 9.67 -4.25
N SER A 39 14.97 8.69 -4.36
CA SER A 39 14.54 7.80 -3.27
C SER A 39 15.17 6.40 -3.27
N TYR A 40 16.21 6.14 -4.09
CA TYR A 40 16.82 4.80 -4.13
C TYR A 40 17.69 4.52 -2.89
N VAL A 41 17.22 3.62 -2.03
CA VAL A 41 17.94 3.12 -0.85
C VAL A 41 18.53 1.74 -1.16
N PRO A 42 19.82 1.47 -0.90
CA PRO A 42 20.41 0.15 -1.12
C PRO A 42 19.83 -0.88 -0.16
N LYS A 43 19.57 -2.11 -0.65
CA LYS A 43 19.04 -3.20 0.18
C LYS A 43 20.05 -3.58 1.28
N THR A 44 19.63 -3.45 2.54
CA THR A 44 20.36 -3.83 3.75
C THR A 44 19.38 -4.43 4.77
N SER A 45 19.86 -4.90 5.93
CA SER A 45 19.00 -5.39 7.00
C SER A 45 18.07 -4.34 7.62
N LEU A 46 18.25 -3.05 7.30
CA LEU A 46 17.47 -1.92 7.84
C LEU A 46 16.90 -0.99 6.75
N SER A 47 16.99 -1.37 5.46
CA SER A 47 16.51 -0.53 4.35
C SER A 47 15.01 -0.63 4.09
N GLU A 48 14.42 -1.77 4.46
CA GLU A 48 13.00 -2.08 4.32
C GLU A 48 12.49 -2.50 5.72
N PRO A 49 11.21 -2.23 6.06
CA PRO A 49 10.64 -2.70 7.32
C PRO A 49 10.64 -4.24 7.39
N PRO A 50 10.60 -4.84 8.60
CA PRO A 50 10.64 -6.30 8.76
C PRO A 50 9.33 -7.00 8.35
N TRP A 51 8.26 -6.25 8.09
CA TRP A 51 7.00 -6.77 7.53
C TRP A 51 6.98 -6.61 6.00
N PRO A 52 6.34 -7.55 5.27
CA PRO A 52 6.25 -7.47 3.82
C PRO A 52 5.42 -6.26 3.37
N GLU A 53 5.80 -5.67 2.24
CA GLU A 53 5.00 -4.66 1.54
C GLU A 53 3.74 -5.31 0.95
N ILE A 54 2.56 -4.92 1.41
CA ILE A 54 1.28 -5.47 0.95
C ILE A 54 0.64 -4.48 -0.02
N LYS A 55 0.44 -4.90 -1.27
CA LYS A 55 -0.34 -4.14 -2.25
C LYS A 55 -1.81 -4.47 -2.07
N LEU A 56 -2.63 -3.46 -1.84
CA LEU A 56 -4.09 -3.59 -1.82
C LEU A 56 -4.62 -3.80 -3.26
N PRO A 57 -5.75 -4.52 -3.43
CA PRO A 57 -6.41 -4.64 -4.72
C PRO A 57 -7.05 -3.32 -5.20
N ASP A 58 -7.54 -3.30 -6.44
CA ASP A 58 -8.25 -2.14 -6.98
C ASP A 58 -9.64 -1.99 -6.33
N PRO A 59 -10.01 -0.79 -5.84
CA PRO A 59 -11.21 -0.60 -5.00
C PRO A 59 -12.53 -0.87 -5.74
N ILE A 60 -12.52 -0.79 -7.08
CA ILE A 60 -13.69 -1.11 -7.92
C ILE A 60 -13.98 -2.61 -7.85
N VAL A 61 -12.95 -3.45 -8.05
CA VAL A 61 -13.05 -4.91 -8.01
C VAL A 61 -13.43 -5.38 -6.61
N GLU A 62 -12.75 -4.86 -5.58
CA GLU A 62 -13.12 -5.15 -4.19
C GLU A 62 -14.60 -4.82 -3.91
N THR A 63 -15.10 -3.69 -4.42
CA THR A 63 -16.49 -3.29 -4.18
C THR A 63 -17.50 -4.25 -4.82
N GLU A 64 -17.16 -4.91 -5.92
CA GLU A 64 -18.00 -5.94 -6.56
C GLU A 64 -17.98 -7.24 -5.76
N GLU A 65 -16.78 -7.74 -5.42
CA GLU A 65 -16.61 -8.94 -4.58
C GLU A 65 -17.32 -8.80 -3.22
N HIS A 66 -17.17 -7.66 -2.54
CA HIS A 66 -17.85 -7.39 -1.27
C HIS A 66 -19.38 -7.40 -1.42
N LYS A 67 -19.95 -6.91 -2.53
CA LYS A 67 -21.41 -6.96 -2.77
C LYS A 67 -21.89 -8.40 -2.92
N GLU A 68 -21.19 -9.23 -3.70
CA GLU A 68 -21.54 -10.65 -3.89
C GLU A 68 -21.49 -11.41 -2.56
N LEU A 69 -20.44 -11.19 -1.76
CA LEU A 69 -20.30 -11.80 -0.44
C LEU A 69 -21.43 -11.37 0.51
N VAL A 70 -21.81 -10.09 0.54
CA VAL A 70 -22.93 -9.60 1.34
C VAL A 70 -24.25 -10.23 0.89
N GLN A 71 -24.51 -10.34 -0.42
CA GLN A 71 -25.71 -11.00 -0.95
C GLN A 71 -25.74 -12.49 -0.54
N LYS A 72 -24.61 -13.20 -0.66
CA LYS A 72 -24.48 -14.60 -0.25
C LYS A 72 -24.74 -14.80 1.23
N VAL A 73 -24.14 -13.98 2.10
CA VAL A 73 -24.38 -14.03 3.56
C VAL A 73 -25.85 -13.76 3.88
N ASN A 74 -26.47 -12.76 3.25
CA ASN A 74 -27.90 -12.47 3.44
C ASN A 74 -28.80 -13.65 3.02
N SER A 75 -28.47 -14.35 1.93
CA SER A 75 -29.22 -15.54 1.51
C SER A 75 -29.11 -16.70 2.50
N LEU A 76 -27.93 -16.92 3.10
CA LEU A 76 -27.72 -17.94 4.15
C LEU A 76 -28.48 -17.60 5.44
N ILE A 77 -28.49 -16.32 5.84
CA ILE A 77 -29.27 -15.84 6.99
C ILE A 77 -30.77 -16.05 6.75
N ALA A 78 -31.27 -15.64 5.58
CA ALA A 78 -32.68 -15.80 5.21
C ALA A 78 -33.11 -17.27 5.09
N ALA A 79 -32.21 -18.15 4.65
CA ALA A 79 -32.43 -19.60 4.59
C ALA A 79 -32.32 -20.31 5.96
N GLY A 80 -32.09 -19.57 7.05
CA GLY A 80 -31.93 -20.15 8.39
C GLY A 80 -30.63 -20.96 8.57
N GLN A 81 -29.66 -20.84 7.65
CA GLN A 81 -28.41 -21.61 7.66
C GLN A 81 -27.37 -20.98 8.60
N HIS A 82 -27.76 -20.80 9.86
CA HIS A 82 -26.92 -20.23 10.93
C HIS A 82 -27.14 -20.97 12.26
N GLY A 83 -26.10 -21.02 13.09
CA GLY A 83 -26.16 -21.62 14.43
C GLY A 83 -26.73 -20.65 15.49
N ARG A 84 -26.47 -20.94 16.77
CA ARG A 84 -26.84 -20.05 17.89
C ARG A 84 -26.17 -18.68 17.72
N LEU A 85 -26.98 -17.65 17.48
CA LEU A 85 -26.51 -16.27 17.32
C LEU A 85 -26.16 -15.65 18.69
N PHE A 86 -25.18 -14.75 18.68
CA PHE A 86 -24.89 -13.85 19.79
C PHE A 86 -24.95 -12.39 19.34
N ALA A 87 -25.36 -11.51 20.24
CA ALA A 87 -25.29 -10.07 20.07
C ALA A 87 -24.30 -9.47 21.07
N VAL A 88 -23.66 -8.36 20.68
CA VAL A 88 -22.99 -7.46 21.62
C VAL A 88 -23.87 -6.23 21.75
N VAL A 89 -24.32 -5.94 22.97
CA VAL A 89 -25.26 -4.86 23.29
C VAL A 89 -24.61 -3.95 24.33
N HIS A 90 -24.71 -2.64 24.14
CA HIS A 90 -24.33 -1.66 25.15
C HIS A 90 -25.56 -1.35 26.01
N PHE A 91 -25.45 -1.55 27.32
CA PHE A 91 -26.54 -1.29 28.27
C PHE A 91 -25.98 -1.05 29.68
N ALA A 92 -26.53 -0.05 30.39
CA ALA A 92 -26.05 0.40 31.70
C ALA A 92 -24.53 0.67 31.74
N SER A 93 -24.02 1.40 30.73
CA SER A 93 -22.61 1.75 30.55
C SER A 93 -21.64 0.56 30.49
N LYS A 94 -22.14 -0.63 30.11
CA LYS A 94 -21.37 -1.86 29.96
C LYS A 94 -21.72 -2.54 28.64
N GLN A 95 -20.74 -3.21 28.03
CA GLN A 95 -20.98 -4.05 26.86
C GLN A 95 -21.21 -5.50 27.29
N TRP A 96 -22.31 -6.08 26.81
CA TRP A 96 -22.75 -7.43 27.14
C TRP A 96 -22.74 -8.29 25.90
N LYS A 97 -22.07 -9.45 25.97
CA LYS A 97 -22.24 -10.53 24.99
C LYS A 97 -23.43 -11.37 25.43
N VAL A 98 -24.50 -11.38 24.65
CA VAL A 98 -25.77 -12.04 24.97
C VAL A 98 -26.09 -13.06 23.88
N THR A 99 -26.48 -14.27 24.25
CA THR A 99 -27.13 -15.25 23.37
C THR A 99 -28.58 -15.49 23.80
N ASN A 100 -29.38 -16.12 22.93
CA ASN A 100 -30.75 -16.49 23.28
C ASN A 100 -30.76 -17.36 24.54
N GLU A 101 -31.66 -17.07 25.49
CA GLU A 101 -31.85 -17.77 26.78
C GLU A 101 -30.82 -17.45 27.89
N ASP A 102 -29.89 -16.51 27.67
CA ASP A 102 -28.97 -16.08 28.74
C ASP A 102 -29.64 -15.08 29.72
N LEU A 103 -29.22 -15.12 30.99
CA LEU A 103 -29.59 -14.14 32.02
C LEU A 103 -28.48 -13.10 32.21
N VAL A 104 -28.85 -11.82 32.27
CA VAL A 104 -27.92 -10.69 32.47
C VAL A 104 -28.27 -9.96 33.76
N LEU A 105 -27.30 -9.82 34.67
CA LEU A 105 -27.45 -9.04 35.90
C LEU A 105 -27.04 -7.58 35.66
N ILE A 106 -27.97 -6.65 35.87
CA ILE A 106 -27.70 -5.21 35.77
C ILE A 106 -27.69 -4.58 37.17
N ASN A 107 -26.66 -3.79 37.46
CA ASN A 107 -26.59 -2.96 38.66
C ASN A 107 -27.19 -1.59 38.35
N GLY A 108 -28.50 -1.44 38.56
CA GLY A 108 -29.23 -0.20 38.34
C GLY A 108 -30.74 -0.42 38.48
N ILE A 109 -31.51 0.66 38.57
CA ILE A 109 -32.96 0.61 38.40
C ILE A 109 -33.23 0.62 36.89
N VAL A 110 -34.12 -0.26 36.44
CA VAL A 110 -34.69 -0.25 35.10
C VAL A 110 -36.18 0.02 35.27
N ASP A 111 -36.69 1.05 34.60
CA ASP A 111 -38.09 1.46 34.69
C ASP A 111 -38.99 0.51 33.87
N ALA A 112 -39.12 -0.72 34.35
CA ALA A 112 -39.90 -1.80 33.76
C ALA A 112 -40.39 -2.77 34.86
N GLU A 113 -41.58 -3.34 34.67
CA GLU A 113 -42.16 -4.32 35.60
C GLU A 113 -41.67 -5.76 35.32
N CYS A 114 -41.83 -6.64 36.32
CA CYS A 114 -41.47 -8.05 36.21
C CYS A 114 -42.33 -8.77 35.17
N GLY A 115 -41.79 -8.95 33.96
CA GLY A 115 -42.47 -9.59 32.82
C GLY A 115 -42.44 -8.75 31.55
N ASP A 116 -42.03 -7.47 31.65
CA ASP A 116 -41.94 -6.57 30.50
C ASP A 116 -40.93 -7.01 29.46
N ARG A 117 -41.28 -6.79 28.19
CA ARG A 117 -40.46 -7.12 27.01
C ARG A 117 -39.72 -5.89 26.50
N ILE A 118 -38.56 -5.62 27.09
CA ILE A 118 -37.69 -4.51 26.68
C ILE A 118 -36.96 -4.88 25.38
N ARG A 119 -37.08 -4.03 24.35
CA ARG A 119 -36.26 -4.13 23.13
C ARG A 119 -35.00 -3.29 23.30
N LEU A 120 -33.86 -3.94 23.48
CA LEU A 120 -32.56 -3.26 23.50
C LEU A 120 -32.21 -2.79 22.07
N GLU A 121 -32.05 -1.48 21.89
CA GLU A 121 -31.56 -0.93 20.63
C GLU A 121 -30.06 -1.09 20.52
N LYS A 122 -29.58 -1.52 19.34
CA LYS A 122 -28.14 -1.61 19.07
C LYS A 122 -27.60 -0.22 18.71
N GLU A 123 -27.35 0.57 19.75
CA GLU A 123 -26.45 1.71 19.72
C GLU A 123 -25.18 1.35 18.91
N ARG A 124 -24.95 2.08 17.83
CA ARG A 124 -23.78 1.87 16.97
C ARG A 124 -22.60 2.63 17.56
N LEU A 125 -21.40 2.04 17.52
CA LEU A 125 -20.14 2.76 17.68
C LEU A 125 -20.01 3.84 16.60
N GLY A 126 -20.49 5.04 16.92
CA GLY A 126 -20.32 6.26 16.14
C GLY A 126 -19.09 6.98 16.64
N ALA A 127 -17.95 6.79 15.97
CA ALA A 127 -16.73 7.52 16.29
C ALA A 127 -16.79 8.96 15.75
N SER A 128 -17.56 9.82 16.41
CA SER A 128 -17.44 11.28 16.22
C SER A 128 -16.21 11.78 16.95
N ARG A 129 -15.05 11.69 16.31
CA ARG A 129 -13.84 12.38 16.78
C ARG A 129 -13.94 13.87 16.45
N SER A 130 -14.73 14.58 17.25
CA SER A 130 -14.57 16.02 17.43
C SER A 130 -13.40 16.23 18.38
N ASP A 131 -12.18 16.31 17.82
CA ASP A 131 -11.09 16.95 18.54
C ASP A 131 -11.54 18.42 18.75
N CYS A 132 -11.71 18.83 20.01
CA CYS A 132 -12.00 20.22 20.38
C CYS A 132 -10.69 20.92 20.74
N ASP A 133 -10.57 22.20 20.35
CA ASP A 133 -9.41 23.07 20.58
C ASP A 133 -8.99 23.23 22.05
#